data_AF-G9QTH9-F1
#
_entry.id   AF-G9QTH9-F1
#
_cell.length_a   1.000
_cell.length_b   1.000
_cell.length_c   1.000
_cell.angle_alpha   90.00
_cell.angle_beta   90.00
_cell.angle_gamma   90.00
#
_symmetry.space_group_name_H-M   'P 1'
#
loop_
_entity.id
_entity.type
_entity.pdbx_description
1 polymer ?
#
loop_
_entity_poly.entity_id
_entity_poly.type
_entity_poly.pdbx_seq_one_letter_code
_entity_poly.pdbx_strand_id
1 'polypeptide(L)'
;MQKSASFERNFSEYQISRAKLADEFVILNDGKICDLIGREVVKFLFKDCEKNFDEMINLKKEEHINLAGLKIEDELVSSIKISISGYDESSDSLDFDLNLLSLSVPYRYAISNGCFEMSIFLKERKEVVEKFLSTFSYKFEANSGKERHVIVFINESKIYEQTYM
;
A
#
# COMPACT_ATOMS: atom_id res chain seq x y z
N MET A 1 -32.91 0.48 -15.19
CA MET A 1 -32.07 -0.06 -16.29
C MET A 1 -30.70 -0.36 -15.73
N GLN A 2 -30.19 -1.58 -15.95
CA GLN A 2 -28.81 -1.93 -15.62
C GLN A 2 -27.89 -1.24 -16.64
N LYS A 3 -26.87 -0.49 -16.18
CA LYS A 3 -25.89 0.13 -17.08
C LYS A 3 -24.74 -0.84 -17.34
N SER A 4 -24.32 -0.92 -18.60
CA SER A 4 -23.16 -1.70 -19.03
C SER A 4 -22.17 -0.80 -19.75
N ALA A 5 -20.87 -1.06 -19.57
CA ALA A 5 -19.80 -0.45 -20.34
C ALA A 5 -19.25 -1.47 -21.33
N SER A 6 -19.06 -1.07 -22.59
CA SER A 6 -18.58 -1.95 -23.67
C SER A 6 -17.22 -1.49 -24.16
N PHE A 7 -16.33 -2.45 -24.38
CA PHE A 7 -14.93 -2.24 -24.75
C PHE A 7 -14.59 -3.05 -26.00
N GLU A 8 -13.88 -2.44 -26.95
CA GLU A 8 -13.62 -3.05 -28.26
C GLU A 8 -12.44 -4.06 -28.27
N ARG A 9 -11.68 -4.13 -27.17
CA ARG A 9 -10.49 -4.99 -27.03
C ARG A 9 -10.72 -6.12 -26.03
N ASN A 10 -9.80 -7.07 -26.02
CA ASN A 10 -9.81 -8.15 -25.04
C ASN A 10 -9.47 -7.61 -23.65
N PHE A 11 -9.92 -8.31 -22.61
CA PHE A 11 -9.71 -7.91 -21.21
C PHE A 11 -8.23 -7.75 -20.85
N SER A 12 -7.37 -8.66 -21.31
CA SER A 12 -5.92 -8.64 -21.04
C SER A 12 -5.16 -7.47 -21.68
N GLU A 13 -5.80 -6.73 -22.59
CA GLU A 13 -5.22 -5.56 -23.25
C GLU A 13 -5.42 -4.26 -22.44
N TYR A 14 -6.16 -4.33 -21.33
CA TYR A 14 -6.35 -3.20 -20.41
C TYR A 14 -5.50 -3.36 -19.15
N GLN A 15 -4.85 -2.28 -18.75
CA GLN A 15 -4.41 -2.11 -17.37
C GLN A 15 -5.61 -1.66 -16.54
N ILE A 16 -6.00 -2.50 -15.60
CA ILE A 16 -7.16 -2.26 -14.74
C ILE A 16 -6.68 -2.03 -13.32
N SER A 17 -7.12 -0.95 -12.71
CA SER A 17 -6.78 -0.60 -11.33
C SER A 17 -7.96 0.02 -10.61
N ARG A 18 -7.89 0.03 -9.28
CA ARG A 18 -8.86 0.71 -8.43
C ARG A 18 -8.43 2.15 -8.19
N ALA A 19 -9.36 3.09 -8.17
CA ALA A 19 -9.04 4.47 -7.82
C ALA A 19 -8.73 4.57 -6.30
N LYS A 20 -7.48 4.90 -5.94
CA LYS A 20 -6.99 4.91 -4.53
C LYS A 20 -7.77 5.80 -3.56
N LEU A 21 -8.44 6.85 -4.06
CA LEU A 21 -9.19 7.82 -3.26
C LEU A 21 -10.71 7.72 -3.46
N ALA A 22 -11.15 6.81 -4.32
CA ALA A 22 -12.55 6.70 -4.74
C ALA A 22 -12.87 5.23 -5.01
N ASP A 23 -12.98 4.48 -3.92
CA ASP A 23 -13.18 3.04 -3.83
C ASP A 23 -14.35 2.46 -4.65
N GLU A 24 -15.25 3.32 -5.12
CA GLU A 24 -16.41 3.02 -5.96
C GLU A 24 -16.13 3.14 -7.46
N PHE A 25 -14.88 3.37 -7.85
CA PHE A 25 -14.46 3.52 -9.23
C PHE A 25 -13.35 2.54 -9.62
N VAL A 26 -13.46 2.06 -10.86
CA VAL A 26 -12.43 1.28 -11.54
C VAL A 26 -11.87 2.14 -12.67
N ILE A 27 -10.55 2.10 -12.81
CA ILE A 27 -9.81 2.74 -13.89
C ILE A 27 -9.44 1.66 -14.91
N LEU A 28 -9.76 1.87 -16.18
CA LEU A 28 -9.35 1.03 -17.29
C LEU A 28 -8.50 1.84 -18.25
N ASN A 29 -7.28 1.38 -18.52
CA ASN A 29 -6.33 2.06 -19.39
C ASN A 29 -5.82 1.11 -20.48
N ASP A 30 -6.01 1.47 -21.75
CA ASP A 30 -5.57 0.68 -22.92
C ASP A 30 -4.23 1.18 -23.52
N GLY A 31 -3.54 2.08 -22.80
CA GLY A 31 -2.34 2.80 -23.22
C GLY A 31 -2.60 4.07 -24.01
N LYS A 32 -3.84 4.36 -24.41
CA LYS A 32 -4.24 5.55 -25.18
C LYS A 32 -5.36 6.33 -24.50
N ILE A 33 -6.34 5.62 -23.93
CA ILE A 33 -7.53 6.12 -23.28
C ILE A 33 -7.55 5.56 -21.86
N CYS A 34 -7.95 6.41 -20.92
CA CYS A 34 -8.10 6.07 -19.52
C CYS A 34 -9.54 6.38 -19.11
N ASP A 35 -10.34 5.35 -18.90
CA ASP A 35 -11.74 5.44 -18.50
C ASP A 35 -11.87 5.28 -16.98
N LEU A 36 -12.60 6.19 -16.34
CA LEU A 36 -12.97 6.10 -14.93
C LEU A 36 -14.45 5.70 -14.84
N ILE A 37 -14.72 4.52 -14.29
CA ILE A 37 -16.05 3.91 -14.33
C ILE A 37 -16.54 3.65 -12.92
N GLY A 38 -17.70 4.22 -12.59
CA GLY A 38 -18.33 4.10 -11.29
C GLY A 38 -19.22 2.85 -11.15
N ARG A 39 -19.59 2.56 -9.90
CA ARG A 39 -20.38 1.38 -9.50
C ARG A 39 -21.77 1.30 -10.13
N GLU A 40 -22.27 2.37 -10.74
CA GLU A 40 -23.53 2.34 -11.48
C GLU A 40 -23.47 1.42 -12.72
N VAL A 41 -22.26 1.10 -13.22
CA VAL A 41 -22.04 0.11 -14.26
C VAL A 41 -21.95 -1.28 -13.63
N VAL A 42 -22.92 -2.14 -13.96
CA VAL A 42 -23.01 -3.49 -13.38
C VAL A 42 -22.27 -4.55 -14.19
N LYS A 43 -21.99 -4.26 -15.47
CA LYS A 43 -21.37 -5.19 -16.42
C LYS A 43 -20.33 -4.49 -17.30
N PHE A 44 -19.17 -5.10 -17.44
CA PHE A 44 -18.08 -4.73 -18.32
C PHE A 44 -18.02 -5.78 -19.43
N LEU A 45 -18.27 -5.34 -20.66
CA LEU A 45 -18.34 -6.20 -21.84
C LEU A 45 -17.07 -5.98 -22.65
N PHE A 46 -16.10 -6.88 -22.50
CA PHE A 46 -14.90 -6.94 -23.34
C PHE A 46 -15.18 -7.80 -24.57
N LYS A 47 -14.28 -7.73 -25.54
CA LYS A 47 -14.42 -8.50 -26.78
C LYS A 47 -14.42 -10.03 -26.53
N ASP A 48 -13.68 -10.48 -25.53
CA ASP A 48 -13.45 -11.89 -25.22
C ASP A 48 -14.17 -12.39 -23.96
N CYS A 49 -14.68 -11.50 -23.11
CA CYS A 49 -15.36 -11.89 -21.88
C CYS A 49 -16.29 -10.81 -21.31
N GLU A 50 -17.06 -11.20 -20.30
CA GLU A 50 -17.86 -10.30 -19.47
C GLU A 50 -17.34 -10.34 -18.03
N LYS A 51 -17.29 -9.19 -17.38
CA LYS A 51 -16.93 -9.03 -15.97
C LYS A 51 -17.98 -8.21 -15.23
N ASN A 52 -18.23 -8.53 -13.97
CA ASN A 52 -19.03 -7.66 -13.09
C ASN A 52 -18.14 -6.70 -12.30
N PHE A 53 -18.72 -5.65 -11.74
CA PHE A 53 -17.97 -4.62 -11.02
C PHE A 53 -17.17 -5.18 -9.83
N ASP A 54 -17.73 -6.13 -9.09
CA ASP A 54 -17.05 -6.76 -7.96
C ASP A 54 -15.85 -7.61 -8.41
N GLU A 55 -15.93 -8.26 -9.57
CA GLU A 55 -14.77 -8.93 -10.18
C GLU A 55 -13.69 -7.91 -10.57
N MET A 56 -14.08 -6.74 -11.11
CA MET A 56 -13.15 -5.70 -11.55
C MET A 56 -12.38 -5.05 -10.40
N ILE A 57 -13.03 -4.83 -9.24
CA ILE A 57 -12.36 -4.30 -8.05
C ILE A 57 -11.51 -5.36 -7.32
N ASN A 58 -11.88 -6.63 -7.43
CA ASN A 58 -11.19 -7.74 -6.74
C ASN A 58 -10.15 -8.45 -7.63
N LEU A 59 -9.75 -7.86 -8.76
CA LEU A 59 -8.75 -8.45 -9.67
C LEU A 59 -7.39 -8.64 -9.00
N LYS A 60 -7.06 -7.79 -8.03
CA LYS A 60 -5.79 -7.82 -7.31
C LYS A 60 -6.09 -8.06 -5.84
N LYS A 61 -5.76 -9.25 -5.35
CA LYS A 61 -5.74 -9.48 -3.90
C LYS A 61 -4.68 -8.56 -3.30
N GLU A 62 -5.01 -7.90 -2.21
CA GLU A 62 -4.06 -7.11 -1.44
C GLU A 62 -3.56 -7.91 -0.25
N GLU A 63 -2.27 -7.83 0.01
CA GLU A 63 -1.67 -8.27 1.27
C GLU A 63 -1.36 -7.04 2.13
N HIS A 64 -1.30 -7.26 3.44
CA HIS A 64 -1.10 -6.19 4.41
C HIS A 64 -0.06 -6.60 5.46
N ILE A 65 0.91 -5.71 5.68
CA ILE A 65 1.83 -5.78 6.82
C ILE A 65 1.45 -4.69 7.81
N ASN A 66 1.22 -5.08 9.06
CA ASN A 66 1.02 -4.17 10.18
C ASN A 66 2.13 -4.37 11.21
N LEU A 67 2.44 -3.31 11.96
CA LEU A 67 3.44 -3.33 13.03
C LEU A 67 2.80 -3.30 14.42
N ALA A 68 1.51 -3.68 14.50
CA ALA A 68 0.77 -3.68 15.75
C ALA A 68 1.29 -4.79 16.68
N GLY A 69 1.51 -4.46 17.96
CA GLY A 69 1.95 -5.42 18.97
C GLY A 69 3.45 -5.70 18.97
N LEU A 70 4.26 -4.98 18.18
CA LEU A 70 5.71 -4.99 18.35
C LEU A 70 6.07 -4.49 19.75
N LYS A 71 6.91 -5.26 20.45
CA LYS A 71 7.38 -4.90 21.78
C LYS A 71 8.70 -4.15 21.68
N ILE A 72 8.78 -3.02 22.35
CA ILE A 72 10.01 -2.23 22.44
C ILE A 72 10.64 -2.45 23.81
N GLU A 73 11.91 -2.84 23.83
CA GLU A 73 12.64 -3.06 25.09
C GLU A 73 13.13 -1.74 25.71
N ASP A 74 13.55 -0.79 24.87
CA ASP A 74 14.03 0.52 25.32
C ASP A 74 12.89 1.37 25.88
N GLU A 75 13.00 1.78 27.16
CA GLU A 75 12.04 2.71 27.78
C GLU A 75 11.97 4.06 27.07
N LEU A 76 13.09 4.51 26.49
CA LEU A 76 13.19 5.76 25.75
C LEU A 76 13.64 5.49 24.32
N VAL A 77 12.84 5.95 23.36
CA VAL A 77 13.12 5.82 21.93
C VAL A 77 13.60 7.16 21.38
N SER A 78 14.76 7.10 20.74
CA SER A 78 15.43 8.23 20.11
C SER A 78 15.40 8.18 18.57
N SER A 79 15.28 6.99 18.00
CA SER A 79 15.19 6.79 16.55
C SER A 79 14.31 5.60 16.17
N ILE A 80 13.60 5.75 15.06
CA ILE A 80 12.88 4.68 14.36
C ILE A 80 13.40 4.67 12.92
N LYS A 81 13.80 3.51 12.41
CA LYS A 81 14.08 3.31 10.99
C LYS A 81 13.19 2.19 10.44
N ILE A 82 12.49 2.46 9.34
CA ILE A 82 11.69 1.46 8.61
C ILE A 82 12.26 1.36 7.20
N SER A 83 12.55 0.15 6.74
CA SER A 83 13.03 -0.13 5.39
C SER A 83 12.14 -1.18 4.73
N ILE A 84 11.76 -0.96 3.48
CA ILE A 84 10.96 -1.86 2.66
C ILE A 84 11.66 -2.05 1.32
N SER A 85 12.26 -3.21 1.11
CA SER A 85 12.79 -3.61 -0.19
C SER A 85 11.70 -4.26 -1.04
N GLY A 86 11.75 -4.03 -2.35
CA GLY A 86 10.72 -4.44 -3.30
C GLY A 86 9.54 -3.48 -3.44
N TYR A 87 9.58 -2.32 -2.77
CA TYR A 87 8.52 -1.31 -2.79
C TYR A 87 8.22 -0.83 -4.21
N ASP A 88 6.95 -0.88 -4.60
CA ASP A 88 6.45 -0.42 -5.88
C ASP A 88 5.65 0.88 -5.73
N GLU A 89 6.26 1.99 -6.12
CA GLU A 89 5.66 3.33 -6.04
C GLU A 89 4.32 3.46 -6.77
N SER A 90 4.07 2.62 -7.77
CA SER A 90 2.84 2.68 -8.57
C SER A 90 1.67 2.00 -7.87
N SER A 91 1.91 0.87 -7.23
CA SER A 91 0.86 -0.02 -6.71
C SER A 91 0.80 -0.08 -5.19
N ASP A 92 1.92 0.06 -4.50
CA ASP A 92 1.98 -0.08 -3.05
C ASP A 92 1.46 1.19 -2.35
N SER A 93 1.10 1.06 -1.07
CA SER A 93 0.68 2.18 -0.23
C SER A 93 1.12 2.00 1.21
N LEU A 94 1.39 3.14 1.87
CA LEU A 94 1.81 3.23 3.26
C LEU A 94 0.94 4.25 3.97
N ASP A 95 0.41 3.87 5.13
CA ASP A 95 -0.38 4.73 6.00
C ASP A 95 0.14 4.63 7.43
N PHE A 96 0.22 5.78 8.13
CA PHE A 96 0.69 5.89 9.51
C PHE A 96 0.37 7.28 10.07
N ASP A 97 0.14 7.39 11.38
CA ASP A 97 -0.22 8.66 12.03
C ASP A 97 0.96 9.31 12.76
N LEU A 98 1.66 10.22 12.07
CA LEU A 98 2.78 10.96 12.66
C LEU A 98 2.36 11.93 13.78
N ASN A 99 1.08 12.30 13.90
CA ASN A 99 0.63 13.22 14.95
C ASN A 99 0.77 12.64 16.36
N LEU A 100 0.98 11.31 16.45
CA LEU A 100 1.24 10.62 17.70
C LEU A 100 2.66 10.83 18.23
N LEU A 101 3.59 11.35 17.42
CA LEU A 101 5.00 11.50 17.78
C LEU A 101 5.39 12.98 17.94
N SER A 102 6.12 13.31 19.01
CA SER A 102 6.84 14.58 19.11
C SER A 102 8.19 14.45 18.41
N LEU A 103 8.22 14.88 17.15
CA LEU A 103 9.43 14.82 16.33
C LEU A 103 10.50 15.80 16.83
N SER A 104 11.74 15.34 16.95
CA SER A 104 12.88 16.21 17.29
C SER A 104 13.39 16.99 16.09
N VAL A 105 13.20 16.43 14.88
CA VAL A 105 13.45 17.05 13.58
C VAL A 105 12.40 16.53 12.59
N PRO A 106 12.17 17.20 11.44
CA PRO A 106 11.32 16.65 10.39
C PRO A 106 11.76 15.23 10.01
N TYR A 107 10.80 14.31 9.93
CA TYR A 107 11.09 12.96 9.46
C TYR A 107 11.57 12.99 8.02
N ARG A 108 12.41 12.01 7.64
CA ARG A 108 12.93 11.89 6.29
C ARG A 108 12.54 10.54 5.73
N TYR A 109 12.16 10.53 4.46
CA TYR A 109 12.00 9.30 3.71
C TYR A 109 12.67 9.43 2.35
N ALA A 110 13.04 8.30 1.78
CA ALA A 110 13.56 8.17 0.44
C ALA A 110 12.89 6.98 -0.24
N ILE A 111 12.57 7.15 -1.52
CA ILE A 111 12.15 6.05 -2.38
C ILE A 111 13.11 6.00 -3.55
N SER A 112 13.79 4.88 -3.70
CA SER A 112 14.78 4.70 -4.77
C SER A 112 14.99 3.22 -5.08
N ASN A 113 15.10 2.88 -6.36
CA ASN A 113 15.44 1.54 -6.84
C ASN A 113 14.60 0.41 -6.20
N GLY A 114 13.28 0.63 -6.04
CA GLY A 114 12.39 -0.36 -5.42
C GLY A 114 12.58 -0.49 -3.92
N CYS A 115 13.13 0.52 -3.25
CA CYS A 115 13.29 0.56 -1.80
C CYS A 115 12.65 1.81 -1.23
N PHE A 116 11.83 1.65 -0.20
CA PHE A 116 11.36 2.72 0.66
C PHE A 116 12.16 2.69 1.96
N GLU A 117 12.75 3.82 2.35
CA GLU A 117 13.38 3.98 3.66
C GLU A 117 12.82 5.21 4.36
N MET A 118 12.45 5.07 5.62
CA MET A 118 12.02 6.15 6.49
C MET A 118 12.86 6.16 7.76
N SER A 119 13.29 7.36 8.16
CA SER A 119 14.01 7.61 9.42
C SER A 119 13.32 8.71 10.19
N ILE A 120 12.98 8.42 11.44
CA ILE A 120 12.32 9.33 12.38
C ILE A 120 13.23 9.48 13.58
N PHE A 121 13.51 10.73 13.96
CA PHE A 121 14.21 11.05 15.21
C PHE A 121 13.22 11.72 16.15
N LEU A 122 13.21 11.26 17.39
CA LEU A 122 12.21 11.64 18.40
C LEU A 122 12.81 11.50 19.80
N LYS A 123 12.02 11.80 20.82
CA LYS A 123 12.35 11.50 22.21
C LYS A 123 11.07 11.14 22.95
N GLU A 124 10.61 9.91 22.76
CA GLU A 124 9.35 9.42 23.30
C GLU A 124 9.55 8.19 24.17
N ARG A 125 8.59 7.95 25.06
CA ARG A 125 8.50 6.68 25.77
C ARG A 125 8.03 5.57 24.84
N LYS A 126 8.42 4.34 25.12
CA LYS A 126 8.05 3.17 24.31
C LYS A 126 6.55 3.08 24.02
N GLU A 127 5.67 3.39 24.98
CA GLU A 127 4.22 3.22 24.80
C GLU A 127 3.66 4.15 23.70
N VAL A 128 4.26 5.33 23.55
CA VAL A 128 3.88 6.28 22.48
C VAL A 128 4.32 5.76 21.13
N VAL A 129 5.53 5.18 21.06
CA VAL A 129 6.06 4.59 19.83
C VAL A 129 5.31 3.31 19.44
N GLU A 130 5.00 2.44 20.39
CA GLU A 130 4.17 1.25 20.17
C GLU A 130 2.79 1.64 19.62
N LYS A 131 2.19 2.72 20.15
CA LYS A 131 0.94 3.28 19.62
C LYS A 131 1.11 3.79 18.19
N PHE A 132 2.17 4.53 17.89
CA PHE A 132 2.48 4.94 16.51
C PHE A 132 2.62 3.73 15.57
N LEU A 133 3.41 2.72 15.95
CA LEU A 133 3.63 1.52 15.13
C LEU A 133 2.32 0.74 14.89
N SER A 134 1.38 0.76 15.82
CA SER A 134 0.06 0.16 15.61
C SER A 134 -0.79 0.83 14.53
N THR A 135 -0.46 2.07 14.14
CA THR A 135 -1.10 2.76 13.01
C THR A 135 -0.43 2.44 11.68
N PHE A 136 0.75 1.83 11.69
CA PHE A 136 1.49 1.55 10.47
C PHE A 136 0.80 0.44 9.66
N SER A 137 0.45 0.77 8.42
CA SER A 137 -0.14 -0.14 7.45
C SER A 137 0.61 -0.05 6.13
N TYR A 138 1.24 -1.16 5.73
CA TYR A 138 1.82 -1.32 4.41
C TYR A 138 0.95 -2.27 3.59
N LYS A 139 0.46 -1.80 2.44
CA LYS A 139 -0.40 -2.58 1.52
C LYS A 139 0.26 -2.73 0.16
N PHE A 140 0.19 -3.93 -0.38
CA PHE A 140 0.78 -4.27 -1.68
C PHE A 140 -0.03 -5.35 -2.39
N GLU A 141 0.17 -5.47 -3.71
CA GLU A 141 -0.49 -6.49 -4.52
C GLU A 141 0.08 -7.89 -4.25
N ALA A 142 -0.82 -8.81 -3.85
CA ALA A 142 -0.52 -10.21 -3.62
C ALA A 142 -0.11 -10.91 -4.92
N ASN A 143 0.85 -11.82 -4.85
CA ASN A 143 1.34 -12.59 -6.01
C ASN A 143 1.85 -11.71 -7.16
N SER A 144 2.35 -10.51 -6.87
CA SER A 144 2.96 -9.62 -7.86
C SER A 144 4.27 -10.17 -8.45
N GLY A 145 4.77 -11.31 -7.94
CA GLY A 145 6.05 -11.91 -8.31
C GLY A 145 7.25 -11.13 -7.79
N LYS A 146 7.00 -10.13 -6.94
CA LYS A 146 8.01 -9.25 -6.33
C LYS A 146 8.04 -9.51 -4.84
N GLU A 147 9.20 -9.94 -4.34
CA GLU A 147 9.43 -10.10 -2.91
C GLU A 147 9.38 -8.74 -2.20
N ARG A 148 8.66 -8.66 -1.08
CA ARG A 148 8.63 -7.51 -0.17
C ARG A 148 9.35 -7.88 1.11
N HIS A 149 10.40 -7.14 1.44
CA HIS A 149 11.17 -7.34 2.66
C HIS A 149 11.10 -6.09 3.54
N VAL A 150 10.48 -6.22 4.72
CA VAL A 150 10.26 -5.14 5.67
C VAL A 150 11.15 -5.33 6.88
N ILE A 151 11.89 -4.29 7.28
CA ILE A 151 12.73 -4.28 8.48
C ILE A 151 12.43 -3.02 9.29
N VAL A 152 12.33 -3.18 10.62
CA VAL A 152 12.16 -2.06 11.56
C VAL A 152 13.27 -2.08 12.60
N PHE A 153 13.87 -0.91 12.81
CA PHE A 153 14.86 -0.65 13.85
C PHE A 153 14.34 0.40 14.83
N ILE A 154 14.59 0.16 16.11
CA ILE A 154 14.40 1.12 17.21
C ILE A 154 15.75 1.32 17.88
N ASN A 155 16.19 2.57 18.02
CA ASN A 155 17.51 2.88 18.60
C ASN A 155 18.64 2.05 17.97
N GLU A 156 18.63 1.95 16.64
CA GLU A 156 19.59 1.16 15.84
C GLU A 156 19.50 -0.36 16.03
N SER A 157 18.66 -0.86 16.94
CA SER A 157 18.42 -2.28 17.17
C SER A 157 17.30 -2.79 16.28
N LYS A 158 17.53 -3.87 15.54
CA LYS A 158 16.50 -4.52 14.71
C LYS A 158 15.48 -5.21 15.61
N ILE A 159 14.22 -4.77 15.53
CA ILE A 159 13.13 -5.34 16.36
C ILE A 159 12.14 -6.17 15.55
N TYR A 160 12.14 -6.03 14.22
CA TYR A 160 11.22 -6.74 13.34
C TYR A 160 11.81 -6.92 11.96
N GLU A 161 11.51 -8.06 11.36
CA GLU A 161 11.88 -8.43 9.99
C GLU A 161 10.82 -9.40 9.44
N GLN A 162 10.30 -9.11 8.26
CA GLN A 162 9.37 -9.99 7.56
C GLN A 162 9.58 -9.92 6.05
N THR A 163 9.53 -11.10 5.41
CA THR A 163 9.51 -11.26 3.96
C THR A 163 8.15 -11.78 3.50
N TYR A 164 7.63 -11.22 2.42
CA TYR A 164 6.43 -11.68 1.71
C TYR A 164 6.73 -11.88 0.23
N MET A 165 6.15 -12.91 -0.39
CA MET A 165 6.25 -13.21 -1.83
C MET A 165 4.96 -12.88 -2.57
#